data_AF-A0A957K3Z0-F1
#
_entry.id   AF-A0A957K3Z0-F1
#
_cell.length_a   1.000
_cell.length_b   1.000
_cell.length_c   1.000
_cell.angle_alpha   90.00
_cell.angle_beta   90.00
_cell.angle_gamma   90.00
#
_symmetry.space_group_name_H-M   'P 1'
#
loop_
_entity.id
_entity.type
_entity.pdbx_description
1 polymer ?
#
loop_
_entity_poly.entity_id
_entity_poly.type
_entity_poly.pdbx_seq_one_letter_code
_entity_poly.pdbx_strand_id
1 'polypeptide(L)'
;TQPWGRIRHLLSSEFVGLASNWNGNWGGYVNADVDALIASIPAETDPAVLSEIYTELVRAYLTDVPSFTLMYRPQNFHTVNESIWTNFPYDGDGTTPPVPPLNLIDGWSIAGLYNLELVNP
;
A
#
# COMPACT_ATOMS: atom_id res chain seq x y z
N THR A 1 -0.07 -2.60 -1.45
CA THR A 1 -1.23 -2.16 -0.64
C THR A 1 -2.51 -2.30 -1.43
N GLN A 2 -3.55 -2.86 -0.83
CA GLN A 2 -4.86 -3.07 -1.48
C GLN A 2 -5.74 -1.79 -1.41
N PRO A 3 -6.62 -1.52 -2.40
CA PRO A 3 -7.35 -0.26 -2.53
C PRO A 3 -8.27 0.09 -1.35
N TRP A 4 -9.00 -0.88 -0.79
CA TRP A 4 -9.89 -0.70 0.36
C TRP A 4 -9.13 -0.17 1.58
N GLY A 5 -7.92 -0.67 1.80
CA GLY A 5 -7.07 -0.27 2.92
C GLY A 5 -6.64 1.18 2.81
N ARG A 6 -6.32 1.66 1.60
CA ARG A 6 -5.97 3.06 1.39
C ARG A 6 -7.15 3.99 1.66
N ILE A 7 -8.31 3.70 1.08
CA ILE A 7 -9.46 4.59 1.21
C ILE A 7 -9.99 4.60 2.65
N ARG A 8 -10.05 3.45 3.31
CA ARG A 8 -10.36 3.33 4.74
C ARG A 8 -9.41 4.17 5.58
N HIS A 9 -8.10 4.03 5.36
CA HIS A 9 -7.07 4.77 6.10
C HIS A 9 -7.16 6.30 5.93
N LEU A 10 -7.66 6.80 4.79
CA LEU A 10 -7.77 8.23 4.55
C LEU A 10 -9.11 8.82 4.99
N LEU A 11 -10.21 8.07 4.85
CA LEU A 11 -11.56 8.60 4.95
C LEU A 11 -12.42 8.04 6.09
N SER A 12 -12.12 6.83 6.59
CA SER A 12 -12.99 6.16 7.57
C SER A 12 -13.07 6.93 8.87
N SER A 13 -14.28 7.23 9.33
CA SER A 13 -14.50 7.95 10.60
C SER A 13 -14.17 7.11 11.83
N GLU A 14 -13.97 5.79 11.68
CA GLU A 14 -13.70 4.87 12.79
C GLU A 14 -12.40 5.18 13.57
N PHE A 15 -11.48 5.94 12.96
CA PHE A 15 -10.22 6.34 13.59
C PHE A 15 -10.32 7.66 14.35
N VAL A 16 -11.43 8.39 14.21
CA VAL A 16 -11.63 9.69 14.83
C VAL A 16 -11.89 9.51 16.32
N GLY A 17 -11.19 10.28 17.15
CA GLY A 17 -11.36 10.26 18.61
C GLY A 17 -10.69 9.08 19.32
N LEU A 18 -9.90 8.25 18.63
CA LEU A 18 -9.09 7.23 19.28
C LEU A 18 -8.04 7.87 20.21
N ALA A 19 -7.94 7.39 21.45
CA ALA A 19 -7.00 7.90 22.45
C ALA A 19 -5.52 7.85 21.99
N SER A 20 -5.20 6.90 21.11
CA SER A 20 -3.92 6.81 20.41
C SER A 20 -4.17 6.39 18.97
N ASN A 21 -4.05 7.33 18.03
CA ASN A 21 -4.34 7.08 16.62
C ASN A 21 -3.05 6.92 15.79
N TRP A 22 -2.73 5.66 15.48
CA TRP A 22 -1.69 5.27 14.52
C TRP A 22 -2.26 4.67 13.24
N ASN A 23 -3.59 4.74 13.07
CA ASN A 23 -4.33 3.90 12.13
C ASN A 23 -4.89 4.64 10.92
N GLY A 24 -5.08 5.95 10.94
CA GLY A 24 -5.57 6.70 9.78
C GLY A 24 -6.43 7.92 10.13
N ASN A 25 -6.95 8.60 9.11
CA ASN A 25 -7.85 9.76 9.19
C ASN A 25 -7.42 10.78 10.27
N TRP A 26 -6.15 11.17 10.22
CA TRP A 26 -5.55 12.07 11.20
C TRP A 26 -6.15 13.49 11.17
N GLY A 27 -6.80 13.85 10.07
CA GLY A 27 -7.51 15.13 9.91
C GLY A 27 -8.90 15.16 10.56
N GLY A 28 -9.43 14.02 11.00
CA GLY A 28 -10.73 13.97 11.68
C GLY A 28 -11.94 14.12 10.74
N TYR A 29 -11.83 13.67 9.49
CA TYR A 29 -12.93 13.72 8.51
C TYR A 29 -14.06 12.76 8.93
N VAL A 30 -15.31 13.20 8.78
CA VAL A 30 -16.50 12.40 9.12
C VAL A 30 -17.53 12.55 8.02
N ASN A 31 -17.93 11.43 7.42
CA ASN A 31 -19.02 11.38 6.44
C ASN A 31 -19.66 9.98 6.46
N ALA A 32 -20.93 9.92 6.89
CA ALA A 32 -21.64 8.65 7.09
C ALA A 32 -21.86 7.87 5.77
N ASP A 33 -22.05 8.56 4.65
CA ASP A 33 -22.22 7.91 3.34
C ASP A 33 -20.91 7.26 2.89
N VAL A 34 -19.79 7.95 3.12
CA VAL A 34 -18.44 7.41 2.86
C VAL A 34 -18.15 6.19 3.74
N ASP A 35 -18.51 6.24 5.02
CA ASP A 35 -18.34 5.09 5.93
C ASP A 35 -19.16 3.87 5.47
N ALA A 36 -20.40 4.09 5.02
CA ALA A 36 -21.26 3.02 4.50
C ALA A 36 -20.67 2.37 3.23
N LEU A 37 -20.14 3.18 2.30
CA LEU A 37 -19.44 2.69 1.11
C LEU A 37 -18.17 1.91 1.46
N ILE A 38 -17.38 2.37 2.44
CA ILE A 38 -16.15 1.67 2.88
C ILE A 38 -16.50 0.32 3.51
N ALA A 39 -17.60 0.25 4.27
CA ALA A 39 -18.05 -0.96 4.96
C ALA A 39 -18.61 -2.03 4.01
N SER A 40 -19.14 -1.66 2.84
CA SER A 40 -19.70 -2.64 1.88
C SER A 40 -18.62 -3.40 1.08
N ILE A 41 -17.46 -2.77 0.83
CA ILE A 41 -16.40 -3.32 -0.04
C ILE A 41 -15.95 -4.74 0.34
N PRO A 42 -15.68 -5.10 1.62
CA PRO A 42 -15.15 -6.42 1.95
C PRO A 42 -16.05 -7.60 1.58
N ALA A 43 -17.37 -7.38 1.46
CA ALA A 43 -18.35 -8.40 1.10
C ALA A 43 -18.70 -8.41 -0.39
N GLU A 44 -18.29 -7.38 -1.14
CA GLU A 44 -18.57 -7.26 -2.56
C GLU A 44 -17.57 -8.08 -3.39
N THR A 45 -18.09 -8.82 -4.36
CA THR A 45 -17.29 -9.68 -5.25
C THR A 45 -17.46 -9.33 -6.73
N ASP A 46 -18.46 -8.51 -7.09
CA ASP A 46 -18.67 -8.00 -8.43
C ASP A 46 -17.67 -6.85 -8.74
N PRO A 47 -16.78 -7.03 -9.73
CA PRO A 47 -15.83 -5.99 -10.12
C PRO A 47 -16.47 -4.69 -10.61
N ALA A 48 -17.65 -4.76 -11.25
CA ALA A 48 -18.35 -3.57 -11.74
C ALA A 48 -18.88 -2.74 -10.57
N VAL A 49 -19.50 -3.39 -9.59
CA VAL A 49 -20.00 -2.73 -8.37
C VAL A 49 -18.84 -2.15 -7.56
N LEU A 50 -17.73 -2.88 -7.42
CA LEU A 50 -16.53 -2.35 -6.76
C LEU A 50 -16.01 -1.08 -7.47
N SER A 51 -15.97 -1.07 -8.80
CA SER A 51 -15.52 0.09 -9.57
C SER A 51 -16.41 1.31 -9.33
N GLU A 52 -17.73 1.12 -9.24
CA GLU A 52 -18.69 2.19 -8.93
C GLU A 52 -18.48 2.73 -7.51
N ILE A 53 -18.36 1.84 -6.51
CA ILE A 53 -18.11 2.23 -5.12
C ILE A 53 -16.81 3.05 -5.00
N TYR A 54 -15.72 2.59 -5.60
CA TYR A 54 -14.46 3.33 -5.57
C TYR A 54 -14.54 4.67 -6.32
N THR A 55 -15.34 4.75 -7.38
CA THR A 55 -15.57 6.02 -8.11
C THR A 55 -16.23 7.05 -7.20
N GLU A 56 -17.25 6.66 -6.44
CA GLU A 56 -17.93 7.57 -5.52
C GLU A 56 -17.06 7.94 -4.31
N LEU A 57 -16.27 7.00 -3.78
CA LEU A 57 -15.28 7.31 -2.74
C LEU A 57 -14.21 8.29 -3.21
N VAL A 58 -13.72 8.14 -4.44
CA VAL A 58 -12.75 9.08 -5.03
C VAL A 58 -13.41 10.43 -5.28
N ARG A 59 -14.67 10.47 -5.73
CA ARG A 59 -15.44 11.71 -5.88
C ARG A 59 -15.55 12.46 -4.55
N ALA A 60 -15.90 11.78 -3.47
CA ALA A 60 -15.93 12.36 -2.13
C ALA A 60 -14.56 12.91 -1.71
N TYR A 61 -13.48 12.12 -1.89
CA TYR A 61 -12.11 12.56 -1.59
C TYR A 61 -11.71 13.83 -2.36
N LEU A 62 -12.02 13.91 -3.66
CA LEU A 62 -11.67 15.05 -4.51
C LEU A 62 -12.57 16.28 -4.29
N THR A 63 -13.76 16.09 -3.73
CA THR A 63 -14.69 17.18 -3.43
C THR A 63 -14.36 17.81 -2.08
N ASP A 64 -14.16 16.97 -1.05
CA ASP A 64 -14.01 17.43 0.33
C ASP A 64 -12.54 17.64 0.72
N VAL A 65 -11.61 17.00 -0.01
CA VAL A 65 -10.15 17.10 0.16
C VAL A 65 -9.71 17.00 1.63
N PRO A 66 -10.09 15.93 2.36
CA PRO A 66 -9.76 15.80 3.78
C PRO A 66 -8.25 15.61 4.04
N SER A 67 -7.52 15.23 3.00
CA SER A 67 -6.06 15.22 2.95
C SER A 67 -5.62 15.40 1.49
N PHE A 68 -4.35 15.73 1.25
CA PHE A 68 -3.81 15.93 -0.09
C PHE A 68 -2.73 14.88 -0.40
N THR A 69 -3.00 13.98 -1.36
CA THR A 69 -2.05 12.95 -1.79
C THR A 69 -1.11 13.52 -2.85
N LEU A 70 0.16 13.79 -2.48
CA LEU A 70 1.14 14.47 -3.34
C LEU A 70 1.95 13.54 -4.25
N MET A 71 2.39 12.38 -3.73
CA MET A 71 3.31 11.48 -4.44
C MET A 71 3.14 10.03 -4.00
N TYR A 72 3.57 9.10 -4.85
CA TYR A 72 3.82 7.72 -4.44
C TYR A 72 5.19 7.62 -3.77
N ARG A 73 5.18 7.54 -2.43
CA ARG A 73 6.40 7.25 -1.68
C ARG A 73 6.74 5.75 -1.83
N PRO A 74 8.02 5.39 -2.04
CA PRO A 74 8.44 3.98 -2.03
C PRO A 74 8.03 3.30 -0.73
N GLN A 75 7.58 2.05 -0.83
CA GLN A 75 7.27 1.24 0.36
C GLN A 75 8.53 1.05 1.22
N ASN A 76 9.65 0.78 0.57
CA ASN A 76 10.97 0.68 1.17
C ASN A 76 11.98 1.44 0.31
N PHE A 77 13.00 2.01 0.94
CA PHE A 77 14.20 2.42 0.25
C PHE A 77 15.15 1.22 0.22
N HIS A 78 15.53 0.78 -0.98
CA HIS A 78 16.42 -0.36 -1.17
C HIS A 78 17.83 0.12 -1.48
N THR A 79 18.76 -0.21 -0.60
CA THR A 79 20.19 0.07 -0.76
C THR A 79 20.93 -1.06 -0.09
N VAL A 80 21.94 -1.58 -0.77
CA VAL A 80 22.64 -2.80 -0.37
C VAL A 80 24.14 -2.55 -0.25
N ASN A 81 24.80 -3.41 0.50
CA ASN A 81 26.25 -3.44 0.59
C ASN A 81 26.73 -4.77 0.02
N GLU A 82 27.54 -4.70 -1.04
CA GLU A 82 28.03 -5.89 -1.74
C GLU A 82 29.45 -6.31 -1.34
N SER A 83 29.89 -6.01 -0.11
CA SER A 83 31.22 -6.44 0.34
C SER A 83 31.28 -7.93 0.73
N ILE A 84 30.15 -8.53 1.11
CA ILE A 84 30.05 -9.93 1.55
C ILE A 84 29.08 -10.73 0.68
N TRP A 85 27.91 -10.17 0.40
CA TRP A 85 26.85 -10.77 -0.41
C TRP A 85 26.63 -9.94 -1.67
N THR A 86 26.41 -10.56 -2.81
CA THR A 86 26.07 -9.87 -4.06
C THR A 86 24.82 -10.48 -4.69
N ASN A 87 24.48 -10.04 -5.89
CA ASN A 87 23.32 -10.48 -6.66
C ASN A 87 21.98 -10.10 -6.00
N PHE A 88 21.94 -8.93 -5.35
CA PHE A 88 20.69 -8.34 -4.86
C PHE A 88 19.79 -7.95 -6.03
N PRO A 89 18.45 -8.10 -5.88
CA PRO A 89 17.53 -7.81 -6.96
C PRO A 89 17.48 -6.31 -7.27
N TYR A 90 17.30 -5.97 -8.54
CA TYR A 90 17.04 -4.61 -9.02
C TYR A 90 16.24 -4.64 -10.32
N ASP A 91 15.68 -3.49 -10.72
CA ASP A 91 14.90 -3.43 -11.96
C ASP A 91 15.78 -3.73 -13.18
N GLY A 92 15.43 -4.78 -13.92
CA GLY A 92 16.20 -5.24 -15.08
C GLY A 92 17.31 -6.25 -14.77
N ASP A 93 17.36 -6.84 -13.57
CA ASP A 93 18.34 -7.88 -13.18
C ASP A 93 18.17 -9.24 -13.91
N GLY A 94 17.11 -9.39 -14.72
CA GLY A 94 16.84 -10.61 -15.50
C GLY A 94 16.07 -11.70 -14.76
N THR A 95 15.69 -11.48 -13.49
CA THR A 95 14.87 -12.44 -12.73
C THR A 95 13.49 -12.65 -13.39
N THR A 96 13.06 -13.92 -13.47
CA THR A 96 11.77 -14.30 -14.10
C THR A 96 11.01 -15.28 -13.19
N PRO A 97 9.89 -14.87 -12.54
CA PRO A 97 9.31 -13.51 -12.58
C PRO A 97 10.21 -12.48 -11.86
N PRO A 98 10.09 -11.18 -12.20
CA PRO A 98 10.89 -10.12 -11.58
C PRO A 98 10.79 -10.15 -10.05
N VAL A 99 11.94 -10.13 -9.37
CA VAL A 99 12.04 -10.07 -7.91
C VAL A 99 12.06 -8.61 -7.47
N PRO A 100 11.12 -8.15 -6.62
CA PRO A 100 11.08 -6.76 -6.20
C PRO A 100 12.28 -6.39 -5.29
N PRO A 101 12.96 -5.25 -5.54
CA PRO A 101 14.02 -4.73 -4.67
C PRO A 101 13.43 -4.11 -3.40
N LEU A 102 12.99 -4.97 -2.46
CA LEU A 102 12.48 -4.59 -1.12
C LEU A 102 13.49 -5.01 -0.04
N ASN A 103 13.05 -5.20 1.20
CA ASN A 103 13.89 -5.67 2.32
C ASN A 103 14.14 -7.20 2.31
N LEU A 104 13.67 -7.92 1.28
CA LEU A 104 13.80 -9.37 1.09
C LEU A 104 13.11 -10.25 2.16
N ILE A 105 12.22 -9.68 2.97
CA ILE A 105 11.44 -10.41 3.97
C ILE A 105 9.92 -10.28 3.78
N ASP A 106 9.50 -9.48 2.79
CA ASP A 106 8.09 -9.17 2.53
C ASP A 106 7.63 -9.67 1.15
N GLY A 107 6.53 -10.42 1.14
CA GLY A 107 5.88 -10.87 -0.10
C GLY A 107 6.81 -11.63 -1.04
N TRP A 108 6.74 -11.32 -2.35
CA TRP A 108 7.57 -11.99 -3.37
C TRP A 108 9.07 -11.63 -3.28
N SER A 109 9.45 -10.57 -2.56
CA SER A 109 10.87 -10.20 -2.43
C SER A 109 11.72 -11.25 -1.70
N ILE A 110 11.09 -12.16 -0.96
CA ILE A 110 11.78 -13.29 -0.31
C ILE A 110 12.51 -14.19 -1.31
N ALA A 111 12.05 -14.23 -2.57
CA ALA A 111 12.72 -14.94 -3.64
C ALA A 111 14.17 -14.46 -3.86
N GLY A 112 14.45 -13.17 -3.60
CA GLY A 112 15.78 -12.60 -3.75
C GLY A 112 16.83 -13.23 -2.82
N LEU A 113 16.43 -13.72 -1.64
CA LEU A 113 17.34 -14.41 -0.73
C LEU A 113 17.93 -15.70 -1.33
N TYR A 114 17.22 -16.35 -2.25
CA TYR A 114 17.69 -17.55 -2.93
C TYR A 114 18.67 -17.26 -4.06
N ASN A 115 18.77 -16.00 -4.49
CA ASN A 115 19.67 -15.58 -5.55
C ASN A 115 20.97 -14.97 -5.02
N LEU A 116 21.05 -14.66 -3.72
CA LEU A 116 22.24 -14.04 -3.14
C LEU A 116 23.45 -14.98 -3.19
N GLU A 117 24.61 -14.42 -3.52
CA GLU A 117 25.87 -15.15 -3.61
C GLU A 117 26.93 -14.52 -2.70
N LEU A 118 27.84 -15.34 -2.15
CA LEU A 118 29.03 -14.83 -1.46
C LEU A 118 30.03 -14.31 -2.50
N VAL A 119 30.62 -13.14 -2.25
CA VAL A 119 31.59 -12.52 -3.18
C VAL A 119 32.92 -13.29 -3.24
N ASN A 120 33.31 -13.98 -2.16
CA ASN A 120 34.51 -14.82 -2.09
C ASN A 120 34.15 -16.19 -1.44
N PRO A 121 33.48 -17.09 -2.18
CA PRO A 121 33.01 -18.36 -1.66
C PRO A 121 34.13 -19.40 -1.47
#